data_AF-A0A7K2Q520-F1
#
_entry.id   AF-A0A7K2Q520-F1
#
_cell.length_a   1.000
_cell.length_b   1.000
_cell.length_c   1.000
_cell.angle_alpha   90.00
_cell.angle_beta   90.00
_cell.angle_gamma   90.00
#
_symmetry.space_group_name_H-M   'P 1'
#
loop_
_entity.id
_entity.type
_entity.pdbx_description
1 polymer ?
#
loop_
_entity_poly.entity_id
_entity_poly.type
_entity_poly.pdbx_seq_one_letter_code
_entity_poly.pdbx_strand_id
1 'polypeptide(L)'
;RAIAAELGVAQATVHYTFGTKEDLYRAVMDQITDELVAQVQRAAPQDAGFEETFSALAGALWGTMREPSSHHQLLSELTMFALRVPGLIEAQQSHYRRVIEVTAQVITETAGRTGQELAESPETVARFFLSGFDGLTMQVQQCLPDEATERTGLRALVAATVALAKGNLDLPDVPLA
;
A
#
# COMPACT_ATOMS: atom_id res chain seq x y z
N ARG A 1 28.03 -1.57 7.20
CA ARG A 1 29.02 -0.49 7.46
C ARG A 1 28.40 0.88 7.26
N ALA A 2 27.91 1.23 6.07
CA ALA A 2 27.23 2.51 5.81
C ALA A 2 26.05 2.78 6.78
N ILE A 3 25.13 1.82 6.96
CA ILE A 3 23.98 1.96 7.88
C ILE A 3 24.40 2.21 9.34
N ALA A 4 25.48 1.58 9.79
CA ALA A 4 25.99 1.75 11.15
C ALA A 4 26.63 3.13 11.36
N ALA A 5 27.33 3.64 10.33
CA ALA A 5 27.88 4.98 10.33
C ALA A 5 26.78 6.05 10.30
N GLU A 6 25.69 5.82 9.54
CA GLU A 6 24.54 6.72 9.48
C GLU A 6 23.75 6.76 10.80
N LEU A 7 23.57 5.61 11.44
CA LEU A 7 22.90 5.48 12.75
C LEU A 7 23.81 5.83 13.94
N GLY A 8 25.07 6.17 13.70
CA GLY A 8 26.04 6.48 14.76
C GLY A 8 26.33 5.31 15.71
N VAL A 9 26.09 4.06 15.30
CA VAL A 9 26.26 2.85 16.12
C VAL A 9 27.36 1.95 15.57
N ALA A 10 27.90 1.07 16.42
CA ALA A 10 28.84 0.06 15.95
C ALA A 10 28.14 -0.91 14.98
N GLN A 11 28.86 -1.36 13.94
CA GLN A 11 28.33 -2.35 12.98
C GLN A 11 27.86 -3.64 13.69
N ALA A 12 28.54 -4.03 14.77
CA ALA A 12 28.16 -5.15 15.61
C ALA A 12 26.77 -4.96 16.27
N THR A 13 26.40 -3.72 16.64
CA THR A 13 25.10 -3.39 17.24
C THR A 13 23.96 -3.59 16.23
N VAL A 14 24.15 -3.17 14.97
CA VAL A 14 23.14 -3.41 13.91
C VAL A 14 22.98 -4.90 13.62
N HIS A 15 24.08 -5.66 13.58
CA HIS A 15 24.03 -7.11 13.40
C HIS A 15 23.43 -7.85 14.61
N TYR A 16 23.63 -7.34 15.82
CA TYR A 16 23.05 -7.91 17.04
C TYR A 16 21.54 -7.64 17.15
N THR A 17 21.08 -6.44 16.81
CA THR A 17 19.66 -6.06 16.89
C THR A 17 18.82 -6.67 15.78
N PHE A 18 19.35 -6.74 14.56
CA PHE A 18 18.59 -7.21 13.40
C PHE A 18 19.02 -8.60 12.92
N GLY A 19 20.15 -9.16 13.35
CA GLY A 19 20.61 -10.44 12.83
C GLY A 19 21.18 -10.30 11.42
N THR A 20 20.35 -10.36 10.37
CA THR A 20 20.79 -10.28 8.97
C THR A 20 20.34 -8.98 8.27
N LYS A 21 20.84 -8.74 7.05
CA LYS A 21 20.34 -7.65 6.21
C LYS A 21 18.87 -7.87 5.80
N GLU A 22 18.44 -9.12 5.69
CA GLU A 22 17.06 -9.48 5.34
C GLU A 22 16.11 -9.14 6.48
N ASP A 23 16.52 -9.44 7.71
CA ASP A 23 15.75 -9.12 8.90
C ASP A 23 15.64 -7.61 9.13
N LEU A 24 16.73 -6.87 8.88
CA LEU A 24 16.68 -5.40 8.87
C LEU A 24 15.71 -4.87 7.81
N TYR A 25 15.76 -5.44 6.59
CA TYR A 25 14.84 -5.06 5.52
C TYR A 25 13.38 -5.32 5.93
N ARG A 26 13.07 -6.52 6.44
CA ARG A 26 11.71 -6.85 6.91
C ARG A 26 11.25 -5.89 8.00
N ALA A 27 12.09 -5.63 9.00
CA ALA A 27 11.74 -4.72 10.10
C ALA A 27 11.43 -3.31 9.62
N VAL A 28 12.21 -2.77 8.67
CA VAL A 28 11.97 -1.43 8.10
C VAL A 28 10.67 -1.41 7.29
N MET A 29 10.47 -2.40 6.41
CA MET A 29 9.27 -2.47 5.58
C MET A 29 8.00 -2.65 6.42
N ASP A 30 8.04 -3.51 7.45
CA ASP A 30 6.94 -3.72 8.39
C ASP A 30 6.62 -2.45 9.18
N GLN A 31 7.63 -1.75 9.69
CA GLN A 31 7.43 -0.49 10.42
C GLN A 31 6.73 0.55 9.54
N ILE A 32 7.20 0.76 8.31
CA ILE A 32 6.59 1.74 7.40
C ILE A 32 5.14 1.35 7.08
N THR A 33 4.87 0.05 6.84
CA THR A 33 3.50 -0.43 6.63
C THR A 33 2.61 -0.17 7.84
N ASP A 34 3.07 -0.50 9.05
CA ASP A 34 2.28 -0.32 10.27
C ASP A 34 1.98 1.17 10.53
N GLU A 35 2.92 2.07 10.24
CA GLU A 35 2.73 3.52 10.32
C GLU A 35 1.67 4.02 9.32
N LEU A 36 1.75 3.58 8.06
CA LEU A 36 0.77 3.93 7.01
C LEU A 36 -0.62 3.41 7.35
N VAL A 37 -0.73 2.16 7.83
CA VAL A 37 -1.99 1.54 8.24
C VAL A 37 -2.62 2.32 9.39
N ALA A 38 -1.82 2.64 10.42
CA ALA A 38 -2.30 3.42 11.55
C ALA A 38 -2.74 4.85 11.14
N GLN A 39 -2.11 5.45 10.13
CA GLN A 39 -2.53 6.74 9.59
C GLN A 39 -3.85 6.64 8.82
N VAL A 40 -4.00 5.64 7.96
CA VAL A 40 -5.21 5.42 7.17
C VAL A 40 -6.40 5.09 8.07
N GLN A 41 -6.23 4.21 9.05
CA GLN A 41 -7.30 3.84 9.99
C GLN A 41 -7.83 5.03 10.79
N ARG A 42 -6.96 5.99 11.17
CA ARG A 42 -7.38 7.22 11.86
C ARG A 42 -8.25 8.14 11.00
N ALA A 43 -8.19 8.01 9.68
CA ALA A 43 -8.98 8.81 8.75
C ALA A 43 -10.36 8.19 8.44
N ALA A 44 -10.67 6.99 8.97
CA ALA A 44 -11.94 6.32 8.73
C ALA A 44 -13.11 7.13 9.34
N PRO A 45 -14.06 7.63 8.53
CA PRO A 45 -15.25 8.31 9.06
C PRO A 45 -16.15 7.32 9.80
N GLN A 46 -16.71 7.70 10.97
CA GLN A 46 -17.53 6.80 11.79
C GLN A 46 -18.96 6.57 11.26
N ASP A 47 -19.57 7.59 10.65
CA ASP A 47 -20.99 7.59 10.24
C ASP A 47 -21.17 7.71 8.71
N ALA A 48 -20.36 6.99 7.94
CA ALA A 48 -20.35 7.08 6.48
C ALA A 48 -20.58 5.71 5.83
N GLY A 49 -21.13 5.72 4.61
CA GLY A 49 -21.31 4.49 3.82
C GLY A 49 -19.99 3.84 3.39
N PHE A 50 -20.07 2.67 2.76
CA PHE A 50 -18.88 1.93 2.28
C PHE A 50 -18.03 2.78 1.33
N GLU A 51 -18.67 3.40 0.35
CA GLU A 51 -18.01 4.19 -0.70
C GLU A 51 -17.35 5.46 -0.15
N GLU A 52 -18.04 6.17 0.74
CA GLU A 52 -17.51 7.36 1.40
C GLU A 52 -16.33 7.01 2.32
N THR A 53 -16.45 5.91 3.08
CA THR A 53 -15.36 5.40 3.91
C THR A 53 -14.16 5.02 3.04
N PHE A 54 -14.36 4.22 1.99
CA PHE A 54 -13.28 3.80 1.10
C PHE A 54 -12.60 5.00 0.42
N SER A 55 -13.38 5.98 -0.03
CA SER A 55 -12.88 7.24 -0.60
C SER A 55 -12.02 8.01 0.41
N ALA A 56 -12.45 8.11 1.67
CA ALA A 56 -11.72 8.78 2.72
C ALA A 56 -10.39 8.06 3.03
N LEU A 57 -10.39 6.74 3.12
CA LEU A 57 -9.19 5.92 3.36
C LEU A 57 -8.18 6.07 2.21
N ALA A 58 -8.64 5.96 0.96
CA ALA A 58 -7.79 6.13 -0.22
C ALA A 58 -7.22 7.55 -0.31
N GLY A 59 -8.03 8.57 0.03
CA GLY A 59 -7.58 9.96 0.11
C GLY A 59 -6.54 10.18 1.20
N ALA A 60 -6.71 9.57 2.37
CA ALA A 60 -5.74 9.63 3.46
C ALA A 60 -4.42 8.98 3.07
N LEU A 61 -4.47 7.78 2.46
CA LEU A 61 -3.30 7.09 1.96
C LEU A 61 -2.57 7.93 0.89
N TRP A 62 -3.30 8.51 -0.06
CA TRP A 62 -2.72 9.39 -1.08
C TRP A 62 -2.07 10.64 -0.46
N GLY A 63 -2.69 11.21 0.57
CA GLY A 63 -2.15 12.36 1.31
C GLY A 63 -0.76 12.12 1.88
N THR A 64 -0.49 10.90 2.37
CA THR A 64 0.82 10.52 2.93
C THR A 64 1.97 10.69 1.92
N MET A 65 1.68 10.57 0.62
CA MET A 65 2.71 10.73 -0.42
C MET A 65 3.24 12.15 -0.54
N ARG A 66 2.43 13.15 -0.16
CA ARG A 66 2.78 14.57 -0.28
C ARG A 66 3.41 15.14 0.99
N GLU A 67 3.54 14.34 2.03
CA GLU A 67 4.22 14.76 3.25
C GLU A 67 5.73 14.90 2.98
N PRO A 68 6.40 15.95 3.49
CA PRO A 68 7.86 16.08 3.37
C PRO A 68 8.65 14.90 3.95
N SER A 69 8.05 14.16 4.88
CA SER A 69 8.56 12.93 5.49
C SER A 69 8.10 11.65 4.78
N SER A 70 7.49 11.77 3.60
CA SER A 70 6.92 10.65 2.84
C SER A 70 7.96 9.55 2.62
N HIS A 71 7.66 8.36 3.13
CA HIS A 71 8.48 7.16 2.93
C HIS A 71 8.26 6.51 1.56
N HIS A 72 7.41 7.07 0.69
CA HIS A 72 7.02 6.43 -0.57
C HIS A 72 8.16 6.29 -1.57
N GLN A 73 9.04 7.28 -1.69
CA GLN A 73 10.23 7.15 -2.54
C GLN A 73 11.15 6.04 -2.01
N LEU A 74 11.40 6.02 -0.70
CA LEU A 74 12.23 4.99 -0.06
C LEU A 74 11.61 3.60 -0.23
N LEU A 75 10.30 3.44 -0.06
CA LEU A 75 9.57 2.20 -0.28
C LEU A 75 9.73 1.69 -1.72
N SER A 76 9.59 2.57 -2.71
CA SER A 76 9.77 2.22 -4.12
C SER A 76 11.21 1.77 -4.41
N GLU A 77 12.20 2.48 -3.89
CA GLU A 77 13.62 2.12 -4.03
C GLU A 77 13.94 0.78 -3.37
N LEU A 78 13.49 0.57 -2.13
CA LEU A 78 13.69 -0.66 -1.37
C LEU A 78 13.00 -1.86 -2.01
N THR A 79 11.80 -1.67 -2.55
CA THR A 79 11.07 -2.71 -3.31
C THR A 79 11.88 -3.13 -4.55
N MET A 80 12.28 -2.16 -5.38
CA MET A 80 13.04 -2.43 -6.60
C MET A 80 14.44 -2.97 -6.33
N PHE A 81 15.03 -2.63 -5.19
CA PHE A 81 16.30 -3.20 -4.72
C PHE A 81 16.12 -4.66 -4.32
N ALA A 82 15.13 -4.98 -3.49
CA ALA A 82 14.90 -6.35 -3.01
C ALA A 82 14.62 -7.35 -4.13
N LEU A 83 13.90 -6.93 -5.18
CA LEU A 83 13.64 -7.77 -6.36
C LEU A 83 14.91 -8.15 -7.16
N ARG A 84 16.03 -7.45 -6.96
CA ARG A 84 17.31 -7.69 -7.66
C ARG A 84 18.36 -8.39 -6.80
N VAL A 85 18.10 -8.57 -5.50
CA VAL A 85 19.07 -9.12 -4.55
C VAL A 85 18.63 -10.53 -4.13
N PRO A 86 19.40 -11.57 -4.49
CA PRO A 86 19.16 -12.92 -3.97
C PRO A 86 19.14 -12.92 -2.44
N GLY A 87 18.11 -13.52 -1.84
CA GLY A 87 17.85 -13.50 -0.39
C GLY A 87 16.78 -12.49 0.06
N LEU A 88 16.57 -11.40 -0.68
CA LEU A 88 15.52 -10.41 -0.34
C LEU A 88 14.18 -10.63 -1.05
N ILE A 89 14.13 -11.47 -2.09
CA ILE A 89 12.92 -11.73 -2.86
C ILE A 89 11.81 -12.32 -1.97
N GLU A 90 12.13 -13.31 -1.13
CA GLU A 90 11.15 -13.93 -0.23
C GLU A 90 10.64 -12.94 0.82
N ALA A 91 11.55 -12.10 1.36
CA ALA A 91 11.18 -11.04 2.29
C ALA A 91 10.21 -10.03 1.64
N GLN A 92 10.49 -9.63 0.40
CA GLN A 92 9.62 -8.71 -0.33
C GLN A 92 8.26 -9.33 -0.69
N GLN A 93 8.23 -10.59 -1.10
CA GLN A 93 6.97 -11.30 -1.36
C GLN A 93 6.12 -11.45 -0.10
N SER A 94 6.76 -11.76 1.04
CA SER A 94 6.09 -11.84 2.33
C SER A 94 5.51 -10.48 2.74
N HIS A 95 6.29 -9.41 2.56
CA HIS A 95 5.84 -8.06 2.84
C HIS A 95 4.62 -7.67 1.99
N TYR A 96 4.68 -7.88 0.67
CA TYR A 96 3.55 -7.52 -0.21
C TYR A 96 2.30 -8.35 0.11
N ARG A 97 2.46 -9.61 0.51
CA ARG A 97 1.33 -10.44 0.99
C ARG A 97 0.69 -9.83 2.24
N ARG A 98 1.49 -9.38 3.22
CA ARG A 98 0.99 -8.68 4.42
C ARG A 98 0.24 -7.39 4.05
N VAL A 99 0.75 -6.60 3.10
CA VAL A 99 0.07 -5.38 2.62
C VAL A 99 -1.31 -5.71 2.04
N ILE A 100 -1.42 -6.79 1.25
CA ILE A 100 -2.70 -7.29 0.73
C ILE A 100 -3.63 -7.73 1.87
N GLU A 101 -3.13 -8.52 2.82
CA GLU A 101 -3.91 -9.02 3.97
C GLU A 101 -4.47 -7.87 4.81
N VAL A 102 -3.66 -6.87 5.15
CA VAL A 102 -4.10 -5.71 5.93
C VAL A 102 -5.13 -4.88 5.16
N THR A 103 -4.92 -4.69 3.86
CA THR A 103 -5.89 -3.96 3.01
C THR A 103 -7.21 -4.72 2.92
N ALA A 104 -7.17 -6.04 2.76
CA ALA A 104 -8.34 -6.90 2.75
C ALA A 104 -9.09 -6.88 4.09
N GLN A 105 -8.37 -6.81 5.21
CA GLN A 105 -8.96 -6.66 6.54
C GLN A 105 -9.71 -5.33 6.67
N VAL A 106 -9.10 -4.21 6.26
CA VAL A 106 -9.75 -2.89 6.27
C VAL A 106 -11.03 -2.87 5.42
N ILE A 107 -11.00 -3.52 4.25
CA ILE A 107 -12.18 -3.67 3.38
C ILE A 107 -13.27 -4.49 4.08
N THR A 108 -12.90 -5.61 4.70
CA THR A 108 -13.81 -6.49 5.44
C THR A 108 -14.48 -5.77 6.61
N GLU A 109 -13.69 -5.08 7.42
CA GLU A 109 -14.18 -4.30 8.57
C GLU A 109 -15.11 -3.17 8.13
N THR A 110 -14.76 -2.47 7.05
CA THR A 110 -15.59 -1.41 6.47
C THR A 110 -16.92 -1.99 5.97
N ALA A 111 -16.88 -3.08 5.21
CA ALA A 111 -18.07 -3.75 4.69
C ALA A 111 -19.00 -4.23 5.81
N GLY A 112 -18.44 -4.87 6.85
CA GLY A 112 -19.20 -5.33 8.01
C GLY A 112 -19.85 -4.19 8.78
N ARG A 113 -19.14 -3.08 8.99
CA ARG A 113 -19.66 -1.89 9.68
C ARG A 113 -20.77 -1.20 8.89
N THR A 114 -20.68 -1.16 7.57
CA THR A 114 -21.65 -0.47 6.71
C THR A 114 -22.77 -1.38 6.19
N GLY A 115 -22.74 -2.68 6.51
CA GLY A 115 -23.68 -3.67 5.99
C GLY A 115 -23.55 -3.89 4.47
N GLN A 116 -22.38 -3.63 3.88
CA GLN A 116 -22.14 -3.84 2.46
C GLN A 116 -21.82 -5.31 2.20
N GLU A 117 -22.62 -5.96 1.37
CA GLU A 117 -22.29 -7.28 0.84
C GLU A 117 -21.26 -7.12 -0.29
N LEU A 118 -20.13 -7.81 -0.18
CA LEU A 118 -19.07 -7.79 -1.19
C LEU A 118 -19.37 -8.86 -2.24
N ALA A 119 -19.38 -8.47 -3.50
CA ALA A 119 -19.57 -9.38 -4.63
C ALA A 119 -18.31 -10.24 -4.88
N GLU A 120 -17.14 -9.72 -4.52
CA GLU A 120 -15.84 -10.35 -4.66
C GLU A 120 -15.18 -10.58 -3.30
N SER A 121 -14.17 -11.45 -3.26
CA SER A 121 -13.40 -11.63 -2.03
C SER A 121 -12.70 -10.32 -1.62
N PRO A 122 -12.59 -10.02 -0.32
CA PRO A 122 -11.85 -8.83 0.14
C PRO A 122 -10.42 -8.78 -0.38
N GLU A 123 -9.78 -9.94 -0.56
CA GLU A 123 -8.44 -10.07 -1.14
C GLU A 123 -8.41 -9.63 -2.62
N THR A 124 -9.40 -10.04 -3.42
CA THR A 124 -9.52 -9.63 -4.83
C THR A 124 -9.66 -8.11 -4.93
N VAL A 125 -10.54 -7.51 -4.12
CA VAL A 125 -10.75 -6.06 -4.09
C VAL A 125 -9.48 -5.33 -3.63
N ALA A 126 -8.79 -5.85 -2.61
CA ALA A 126 -7.53 -5.29 -2.12
C ALA A 126 -6.45 -5.30 -3.21
N ARG A 127 -6.26 -6.44 -3.89
CA ARG A 127 -5.27 -6.56 -4.98
C ARG A 127 -5.58 -5.61 -6.12
N PHE A 128 -6.85 -5.47 -6.50
CA PHE A 128 -7.25 -4.52 -7.55
C PHE A 128 -6.90 -3.07 -7.16
N PHE A 129 -7.26 -2.66 -5.94
CA PHE A 129 -6.94 -1.33 -5.44
C PHE A 129 -5.43 -1.08 -5.39
N LEU A 130 -4.67 -1.98 -4.76
CA LEU A 130 -3.22 -1.86 -4.62
C LEU A 130 -2.52 -1.80 -5.98
N SER A 131 -2.91 -2.64 -6.94
CA SER A 131 -2.34 -2.60 -8.30
C SER A 131 -2.52 -1.24 -8.97
N GLY A 132 -3.72 -0.65 -8.84
CA GLY A 132 -3.98 0.67 -9.39
C GLY A 132 -3.27 1.78 -8.61
N PHE A 133 -3.22 1.67 -7.29
CA PHE A 133 -2.58 2.65 -6.41
C PHE A 133 -1.07 2.68 -6.64
N ASP A 134 -0.41 1.52 -6.66
CA ASP A 134 1.01 1.37 -6.97
C ASP A 134 1.34 1.99 -8.34
N GLY A 135 0.48 1.77 -9.33
CA GLY A 135 0.61 2.35 -10.66
C GLY A 135 0.50 3.89 -10.68
N LEU A 136 -0.45 4.45 -9.93
CA LEU A 136 -0.60 5.90 -9.79
C LEU A 136 0.59 6.52 -9.06
N THR A 137 1.04 5.92 -7.96
CA THR A 137 2.22 6.36 -7.21
C THR A 137 3.47 6.34 -8.09
N MET A 138 3.64 5.31 -8.91
CA MET A 138 4.76 5.24 -9.86
C MET A 138 4.71 6.37 -10.91
N GLN A 139 3.53 6.73 -11.42
CA GLN A 139 3.39 7.84 -12.38
C GLN A 139 3.75 9.19 -11.75
N VAL A 140 3.35 9.44 -10.51
CA VAL A 140 3.71 10.66 -9.78
C VAL A 140 5.23 10.82 -9.65
N GLN A 141 5.94 9.71 -9.45
CA GLN A 141 7.40 9.72 -9.34
C GLN A 141 8.12 9.95 -10.68
N GLN A 142 7.47 9.64 -11.82
CA GLN A 142 8.08 9.67 -13.15
C GLN A 142 7.70 10.90 -13.97
N CYS A 143 6.52 11.46 -13.74
CA CYS A 143 6.00 12.60 -14.46
C CYS A 143 6.20 13.91 -13.68
N LEU A 144 6.00 15.05 -14.36
CA LEU A 144 5.90 16.33 -13.66
C LEU A 144 4.60 16.33 -12.83
N PRO A 145 4.64 16.79 -11.57
CA PRO A 145 3.46 16.84 -10.71
C PRO A 145 2.29 17.58 -11.40
N ASP A 146 1.16 16.89 -11.53
CA ASP A 146 -0.10 17.44 -12.02
C ASP A 146 -1.23 16.98 -11.11
N GLU A 147 -1.51 17.80 -10.11
CA GLU A 147 -2.49 17.50 -9.08
C GLU A 147 -3.90 17.25 -9.64
N ALA A 148 -4.26 17.85 -10.78
CA ALA A 148 -5.57 17.65 -11.39
C ALA A 148 -5.71 16.25 -11.99
N THR A 149 -4.67 15.81 -12.72
CA THR A 149 -4.61 14.47 -13.31
C THR A 149 -4.52 13.39 -12.22
N GLU A 150 -3.64 13.59 -11.23
CA GLU A 150 -3.48 12.71 -10.06
C GLU A 150 -4.81 12.49 -9.33
N ARG A 151 -5.50 13.58 -9.01
CA ARG A 151 -6.79 13.52 -8.32
C ARG A 151 -7.86 12.82 -9.15
N THR A 152 -7.84 13.01 -10.47
CA THR A 152 -8.75 12.31 -11.38
C THR A 152 -8.46 10.82 -11.41
N GLY A 153 -7.18 10.43 -11.48
CA GLY A 153 -6.75 9.03 -11.43
C GLY A 153 -7.15 8.34 -10.14
N LEU A 154 -6.92 8.98 -8.98
CA LEU A 154 -7.34 8.45 -7.69
C LEU A 154 -8.86 8.28 -7.60
N ARG A 155 -9.63 9.28 -8.05
CA ARG A 155 -11.11 9.21 -8.07
C ARG A 155 -11.60 8.06 -8.96
N ALA A 156 -11.00 7.87 -10.13
CA ALA A 156 -11.34 6.79 -11.04
C ALA A 156 -11.02 5.41 -10.43
N LEU A 157 -9.85 5.26 -9.79
CA LEU A 157 -9.46 4.05 -9.10
C LEU A 157 -10.43 3.71 -7.96
N VAL A 158 -10.78 4.69 -7.13
CA VAL A 158 -11.76 4.53 -6.04
C VAL A 158 -13.12 4.08 -6.60
N ALA A 159 -13.62 4.77 -7.62
CA ALA A 159 -14.90 4.43 -8.23
C ALA A 159 -14.90 3.01 -8.81
N ALA A 160 -13.84 2.62 -9.53
CA ALA A 160 -13.71 1.28 -10.10
C ALA A 160 -13.59 0.20 -9.01
N THR A 161 -12.86 0.48 -7.93
CA THR A 161 -12.70 -0.47 -6.81
C THR A 161 -14.03 -0.67 -6.09
N VAL A 162 -14.78 0.40 -5.84
CA VAL A 162 -16.11 0.33 -5.23
C VAL A 162 -17.09 -0.40 -6.16
N ALA A 163 -17.02 -0.15 -7.48
CA ALA A 163 -17.84 -0.87 -8.45
C ALA A 163 -17.53 -2.38 -8.45
N LEU A 164 -16.25 -2.76 -8.44
CA LEU A 164 -15.83 -4.16 -8.31
C LEU A 164 -16.35 -4.78 -7.01
N ALA A 165 -16.15 -4.11 -5.87
CA ALA A 165 -16.60 -4.58 -4.56
C ALA A 165 -18.12 -4.79 -4.49
N LYS A 166 -18.90 -3.93 -5.16
CA LYS A 166 -20.37 -4.01 -5.21
C LYS A 166 -20.90 -4.93 -6.33
N GLY A 167 -20.04 -5.46 -7.20
CA GLY A 167 -20.47 -6.27 -8.36
C GLY A 167 -21.09 -5.46 -9.51
N ASN A 168 -20.82 -4.15 -9.56
CA ASN A 168 -21.31 -3.24 -10.60
C ASN A 168 -20.32 -3.09 -11.77
N LEU A 169 -19.20 -3.80 -11.75
CA LEU A 169 -18.18 -3.78 -12.79
C LEU A 169 -18.32 -5.03 -13.66
N ASP A 170 -18.66 -4.84 -14.92
CA ASP A 170 -18.68 -5.94 -15.90
C ASP A 170 -17.25 -6.29 -16.31
N LEU A 171 -16.83 -7.53 -16.06
CA LEU A 171 -15.47 -8.00 -16.29
C LEU A 171 -15.44 -8.75 -17.63
N PRO A 172 -14.89 -8.16 -18.70
CA PRO A 172 -14.81 -8.83 -19.99
C PRO A 172 -13.81 -10.00 -19.94
N ASP A 173 -14.05 -11.02 -20.76
CA ASP A 173 -13.06 -12.07 -21.00
C ASP A 173 -11.86 -11.48 -21.75
N VAL A 174 -10.68 -11.55 -21.15
CA VAL A 174 -9.43 -11.02 -21.72
C VAL A 174 -8.63 -12.18 -22.28
N PRO A 175 -8.50 -12.31 -23.62
CA PRO A 175 -7.73 -13.38 -24.21
C PRO A 175 -6.25 -13.24 -23.84
N LEU A 176 -5.72 -14.22 -23.11
CA LEU A 176 -4.29 -14.37 -22.86
C LEU A 176 -3.68 -15.23 -23.96
N ALA A 177 -2.60 -14.73 -24.58
CA ALA A 177 -1.87 -15.40 -25.65
C ALA A 177 -0.92 -16.48 -25.11
#